data_AF-A0A947ZRG7-F1
#
_entry.id   AF-A0A947ZRG7-F1
#
_cell.length_a   1.000
_cell.length_b   1.000
_cell.length_c   1.000
_cell.angle_alpha   90.00
_cell.angle_beta   90.00
_cell.angle_gamma   90.00
#
_symmetry.space_group_name_H-M   'P 1'
#
loop_
_entity.id
_entity.type
_entity.pdbx_description
1 polymer ?
#
loop_
_entity_poly.entity_id
_entity_poly.type
_entity_poly.pdbx_seq_one_letter_code
_entity_poly.pdbx_strand_id
1 'polypeptide(L)'
;GRTKTPKEFYNILARTKVGVSVSGGGYDTARFWEILGNNCILLTEKIDIFKKEDKKFGYKTIYEFKDLKDFKIQLEKIGEYLKNNYDDKKNLTEFQEIIRNHSSSARVEFILEEARKNGLID
;
A
#
# COMPACT_ATOMS: atom_id res chain seq x y z
N GLY A 1 -13.88 0.71 15.12
CA GLY A 1 -13.68 0.37 16.54
C GLY A 1 -12.20 0.21 16.81
N ARG A 2 -11.71 0.57 18.01
CA ARG A 2 -10.30 0.33 18.38
C ARG A 2 -10.11 -1.15 18.72
N THR A 3 -9.11 -1.79 18.11
CA THR A 3 -8.63 -3.13 18.51
C THR A 3 -7.93 -3.05 19.86
N LYS A 4 -8.01 -4.12 20.65
CA LYS A 4 -7.39 -4.18 21.98
C LYS A 4 -5.95 -4.68 21.94
N THR A 5 -5.57 -5.40 20.89
CA THR A 5 -4.21 -5.95 20.73
C THR A 5 -3.72 -5.88 19.28
N PRO A 6 -2.40 -5.90 19.04
CA PRO A 6 -1.84 -6.03 17.69
C PRO A 6 -2.31 -7.30 16.97
N LYS A 7 -2.45 -8.42 17.69
CA LYS A 7 -2.93 -9.69 17.12
C LYS A 7 -4.36 -9.54 16.58
N GLU A 8 -5.23 -8.88 17.33
CA GLU A 8 -6.59 -8.60 16.88
C GLU A 8 -6.61 -7.71 15.64
N PHE A 9 -5.76 -6.69 15.61
CA PHE A 9 -5.60 -5.80 14.46
C PHE A 9 -5.20 -6.58 13.20
N TYR A 10 -4.13 -7.37 13.23
CA TYR A 10 -3.68 -8.13 12.07
C TYR A 10 -4.67 -9.25 11.67
N ASN A 11 -5.38 -9.86 12.63
CA ASN A 11 -6.44 -10.82 12.29
C ASN A 11 -7.60 -10.17 11.54
N ILE A 12 -7.95 -8.91 11.86
CA ILE A 12 -8.95 -8.16 11.11
C ILE A 12 -8.40 -7.77 9.75
N LEU A 13 -7.14 -7.33 9.69
CA LEU A 13 -6.52 -6.89 8.46
C LEU A 13 -6.37 -8.04 7.44
N ALA A 14 -5.90 -9.21 7.88
CA ALA A 14 -5.72 -10.40 7.04
C ALA A 14 -7.01 -10.96 6.42
N ARG A 15 -8.19 -10.67 7.00
CA ARG A 15 -9.48 -11.06 6.43
C ARG A 15 -10.15 -9.95 5.62
N THR A 16 -9.54 -8.78 5.57
CA THR A 16 -10.10 -7.60 4.93
C THR A 16 -9.65 -7.55 3.47
N LYS A 17 -10.57 -7.23 2.55
CA LYS A 17 -10.24 -7.06 1.12
C LYS A 17 -9.75 -5.66 0.79
N VAL A 18 -10.24 -4.66 1.52
CA VAL A 18 -9.95 -3.23 1.28
C VAL A 18 -9.60 -2.55 2.60
N GLY A 19 -8.39 -2.01 2.69
CA GLY A 19 -7.98 -1.13 3.77
C GLY A 19 -8.11 0.34 3.37
N VAL A 20 -8.57 1.18 4.30
CA VAL A 20 -8.64 2.63 4.11
C VAL A 20 -7.60 3.30 5.01
N SER A 21 -6.75 4.12 4.42
CA SER A 21 -5.72 4.87 5.14
C SER A 21 -5.88 6.37 4.90
N VAL A 22 -6.31 7.08 5.94
CA VAL A 22 -6.47 8.54 5.96
C VAL A 22 -5.49 9.11 6.99
N SER A 23 -4.79 10.19 6.62
CA SER A 23 -3.86 10.88 7.49
C SER A 23 -4.60 11.60 8.63
N GLY A 24 -3.99 11.59 9.82
CA GLY A 24 -4.47 12.35 10.98
C GLY A 24 -3.69 13.65 11.22
N GLY A 25 -2.38 13.67 10.93
CA GLY A 25 -1.47 14.80 11.20
C GLY A 25 -0.06 14.61 10.63
N GLY A 26 0.08 13.85 9.54
CA GLY A 26 1.34 13.45 8.92
C GLY A 26 1.13 12.25 7.98
N TYR A 27 2.17 11.76 7.33
CA TYR A 27 2.05 10.59 6.46
C TYR A 27 1.84 9.31 7.29
N ASP A 28 0.72 8.62 7.09
CA ASP A 28 0.46 7.32 7.72
C ASP A 28 1.21 6.19 6.99
N THR A 29 2.55 6.29 7.07
CA THR A 29 3.50 5.40 6.40
C THR A 29 3.38 3.97 6.88
N ALA A 30 3.14 3.74 8.17
CA ALA A 30 2.98 2.42 8.73
C ALA A 30 1.70 1.74 8.22
N ARG A 31 0.54 2.39 8.35
CA ARG A 31 -0.74 1.80 7.93
C ARG A 31 -0.77 1.51 6.44
N PHE A 32 -0.15 2.38 5.63
CA PHE A 32 0.00 2.16 4.19
C PHE A 32 0.64 0.80 3.89
N TRP A 33 1.80 0.51 4.50
CA TRP A 33 2.51 -0.75 4.27
C TRP A 33 1.88 -1.93 4.98
N GLU A 34 1.22 -1.74 6.12
CA GLU A 34 0.49 -2.81 6.81
C GLU A 34 -0.67 -3.33 5.96
N ILE A 35 -1.45 -2.44 5.33
CA ILE A 35 -2.56 -2.81 4.46
C ILE A 35 -2.05 -3.59 3.24
N LEU A 36 -1.05 -3.06 2.54
CA LEU A 36 -0.47 -3.70 1.37
C LEU A 36 0.22 -5.03 1.72
N GLY A 37 0.89 -5.08 2.87
CA GLY A 37 1.55 -6.27 3.42
C GLY A 37 0.58 -7.36 3.89
N ASN A 38 -0.73 -7.13 3.82
CA ASN A 38 -1.78 -8.12 4.08
C ASN A 38 -2.61 -8.45 2.82
N ASN A 39 -2.10 -8.16 1.62
CA ASN A 39 -2.78 -8.41 0.34
C ASN A 39 -4.14 -7.71 0.22
N CYS A 40 -4.28 -6.53 0.84
CA CYS A 40 -5.48 -5.72 0.73
C CYS A 40 -5.35 -4.71 -0.42
N ILE A 41 -6.48 -4.40 -1.05
CA ILE A 41 -6.62 -3.18 -1.86
C ILE A 41 -6.54 -1.98 -0.91
N LEU A 42 -5.75 -0.97 -1.28
CA LEU A 42 -5.56 0.24 -0.49
C LEU A 42 -6.34 1.40 -1.09
N LEU A 43 -7.20 2.04 -0.28
CA LEU A 43 -7.76 3.36 -0.56
C LEU A 43 -7.10 4.38 0.37
N THR A 44 -6.38 5.35 -0.17
CA THR A 44 -5.58 6.28 0.64
C THR A 44 -5.57 7.69 0.09
N GLU A 45 -5.31 8.67 0.95
CA GLU A 45 -5.00 10.02 0.48
C GLU A 45 -3.77 9.98 -0.42
N LYS A 46 -3.67 10.89 -1.39
CA LYS A 46 -2.45 11.04 -2.17
C LYS A 46 -1.30 11.41 -1.23
N ILE A 47 -0.27 10.56 -1.16
CA ILE A 47 0.87 10.74 -0.26
C ILE A 47 2.19 10.61 -1.03
N ASP A 48 3.18 11.43 -0.66
CA ASP A 48 4.51 11.41 -1.29
C ASP A 48 5.44 10.35 -0.66
N ILE A 49 4.89 9.15 -0.38
CA ILE A 49 5.65 7.96 0.02
C ILE A 49 6.06 7.17 -1.22
N PHE A 50 5.24 7.26 -2.26
CA PHE A 50 5.35 6.55 -3.51
C PHE A 50 4.86 7.48 -4.61
N LYS A 51 5.75 7.95 -5.50
CA LYS A 51 5.29 8.74 -6.64
C LYS A 51 4.73 7.79 -7.67
N LYS A 52 3.49 8.01 -8.08
CA LYS A 52 2.87 7.27 -9.19
C LYS A 52 3.66 7.39 -10.50
N GLU A 53 4.48 8.44 -10.61
CA GLU A 53 5.43 8.68 -11.70
C GLU A 53 6.64 7.73 -11.67
N ASP A 54 6.94 7.13 -10.51
CA ASP A 54 7.89 6.04 -10.36
C ASP A 54 7.26 4.77 -10.95
N LYS A 55 7.17 4.77 -12.29
CA LYS A 55 6.60 3.70 -13.14
C LYS A 55 7.22 2.31 -12.90
N LYS A 56 8.23 2.21 -12.04
CA LYS A 56 8.93 0.97 -11.69
C LYS A 56 7.99 -0.10 -11.14
N PHE A 57 6.90 0.28 -10.46
CA PHE A 57 6.07 -0.70 -9.75
C PHE A 57 4.58 -0.73 -10.13
N GLY A 58 4.00 0.36 -10.66
CA GLY A 58 2.70 0.32 -11.37
C GLY A 58 1.53 -0.39 -10.66
N TYR A 59 1.53 -0.42 -9.33
CA TYR A 59 0.59 -1.21 -8.52
C TYR A 59 -0.88 -0.80 -8.79
N LYS A 60 -1.73 -1.80 -9.05
CA LYS A 60 -3.15 -1.65 -9.42
C LYS A 60 -4.06 -1.71 -8.20
N THR A 61 -3.56 -2.15 -7.06
CA THR A 61 -4.31 -2.25 -5.79
C THR A 61 -4.29 -0.95 -4.99
N ILE A 62 -3.63 0.10 -5.46
CA ILE A 62 -3.56 1.41 -4.77
C ILE A 62 -4.49 2.42 -5.46
N TYR A 63 -5.48 2.87 -4.71
CA TYR A 63 -6.45 3.90 -5.10
C TYR A 63 -6.21 5.13 -4.25
N GLU A 64 -5.81 6.22 -4.91
CA GLU A 64 -5.51 7.48 -4.24
C GLU A 64 -6.66 8.47 -4.42
N PHE A 65 -6.98 9.21 -3.36
CA PHE A 65 -7.93 10.31 -3.40
C PHE A 65 -7.31 11.61 -2.88
N LYS A 66 -7.78 12.75 -3.40
CA LYS A 66 -7.31 14.08 -2.96
C LYS A 66 -8.31 14.87 -2.11
N ASP A 67 -9.57 14.46 -2.13
CA ASP A 67 -10.67 15.12 -1.42
C ASP A 67 -11.84 14.12 -1.21
N LEU A 68 -12.88 14.54 -0.49
CA LEU A 68 -14.05 13.68 -0.19
C LEU A 68 -14.86 13.29 -1.43
N LYS A 69 -14.90 14.13 -2.46
CA LYS A 69 -15.60 13.82 -3.71
C LYS A 69 -14.85 12.73 -4.46
N ASP A 70 -13.53 12.87 -4.56
CA ASP A 70 -12.65 11.87 -5.17
C ASP A 70 -12.65 10.57 -4.36
N PHE A 71 -12.66 10.64 -3.03
CA PHE A 71 -12.81 9.46 -2.16
C PHE A 71 -14.02 8.61 -2.57
N LYS A 72 -15.17 9.25 -2.76
CA LYS A 72 -16.40 8.56 -3.20
C LYS A 72 -16.21 7.89 -4.57
N ILE A 73 -15.61 8.60 -5.52
CA ILE A 73 -15.34 8.07 -6.87
C ILE A 73 -14.41 6.85 -6.81
N GLN A 74 -13.34 6.92 -6.02
CA GLN A 74 -12.42 5.78 -5.87
C GLN A 74 -13.08 4.60 -5.17
N LEU A 75 -13.92 4.86 -4.17
CA LEU A 75 -14.69 3.83 -3.48
C LEU A 75 -15.66 3.11 -4.44
N GLU A 76 -16.34 3.86 -5.31
CA GLU A 76 -17.20 3.29 -6.36
C GLU A 76 -16.40 2.39 -7.33
N LYS A 77 -15.23 2.85 -7.80
CA LYS A 77 -14.33 2.05 -8.65
C LYS A 77 -13.88 0.75 -7.97
N ILE A 78 -13.51 0.83 -6.69
CA ILE A 78 -13.16 -0.37 -5.90
C ILE A 78 -14.36 -1.31 -5.84
N GLY A 79 -15.57 -0.79 -5.58
CA GLY A 79 -16.79 -1.59 -5.57
C GLY A 79 -17.04 -2.32 -6.90
N GLU A 80 -16.88 -1.61 -8.03
CA GLU A 80 -17.00 -2.21 -9.37
C GLU A 80 -15.92 -3.27 -9.64
N TYR A 81 -14.67 -3.00 -9.24
CA TYR A 81 -13.59 -3.98 -9.35
C TYR A 81 -13.89 -5.24 -8.53
N LEU A 82 -14.29 -5.08 -7.28
CA LEU A 82 -14.65 -6.18 -6.38
C LEU A 82 -15.78 -7.04 -6.95
N LYS A 83 -16.76 -6.41 -7.62
CA LYS A 83 -17.92 -7.09 -8.17
C LYS A 83 -17.61 -7.87 -9.45
N ASN A 84 -16.82 -7.28 -10.36
CA ASN A 84 -16.73 -7.75 -11.74
C ASN A 84 -15.35 -8.30 -12.13
N ASN A 85 -14.29 -7.83 -11.46
CA ASN A 85 -12.91 -7.98 -11.94
C ASN A 85 -11.95 -8.50 -10.87
N TYR A 86 -12.47 -8.86 -9.70
CA TYR A 86 -11.65 -9.31 -8.58
C TYR A 86 -11.01 -10.66 -8.88
N ASP A 87 -9.68 -10.68 -8.93
CA ASP A 87 -8.88 -11.85 -9.20
C ASP A 87 -7.83 -12.03 -8.10
N ASP A 88 -8.04 -13.05 -7.26
CA ASP A 88 -7.13 -13.39 -6.16
C ASP A 88 -5.71 -13.71 -6.65
N LYS A 89 -5.55 -14.31 -7.85
CA LYS A 89 -4.22 -14.66 -8.38
C LYS A 89 -3.44 -13.41 -8.77
N LYS A 90 -4.10 -12.48 -9.46
CA LYS A 90 -3.48 -11.22 -9.86
C LYS A 90 -3.09 -10.36 -8.66
N ASN A 91 -3.97 -10.28 -7.66
CA ASN A 91 -3.66 -9.58 -6.42
C ASN A 91 -2.49 -10.24 -5.68
N LEU A 92 -2.43 -11.58 -5.66
CA LEU A 92 -1.33 -12.32 -5.04
C LEU A 92 0.03 -12.04 -5.71
N THR A 93 0.10 -11.92 -7.03
CA THR A 93 1.33 -11.54 -7.73
C THR A 93 1.80 -10.15 -7.31
N GLU A 94 0.89 -9.16 -7.31
CA GLU A 94 1.24 -7.79 -6.91
C GLU A 94 1.66 -7.73 -5.43
N PHE A 95 0.98 -8.47 -4.56
CA PHE A 95 1.35 -8.64 -3.16
C PHE A 95 2.78 -9.20 -3.00
N GLN A 96 3.15 -10.23 -3.76
CA GLN A 96 4.50 -10.79 -3.72
C GLN A 96 5.56 -9.77 -4.17
N GLU A 97 5.26 -8.94 -5.17
CA GLU A 97 6.13 -7.85 -5.58
C GLU A 97 6.30 -6.80 -4.48
N ILE A 98 5.20 -6.41 -3.83
CA ILE A 98 5.23 -5.47 -2.71
C ILE A 98 6.11 -6.01 -1.58
N ILE A 99 5.91 -7.25 -1.15
CA ILE A 99 6.70 -7.88 -0.08
C ILE A 99 8.19 -7.95 -0.47
N ARG A 100 8.49 -8.30 -1.72
CA ARG A 100 9.87 -8.38 -2.21
C ARG A 100 10.56 -7.02 -2.23
N ASN A 101 9.85 -5.96 -2.64
CA ASN A 101 10.47 -4.66 -2.91
C ASN A 101 10.45 -3.70 -1.72
N HIS A 102 9.56 -3.92 -0.73
CA HIS A 102 9.33 -2.98 0.35
C HIS A 102 9.56 -3.56 1.75
N SER A 103 10.13 -4.76 1.85
CA SER A 103 10.63 -5.30 3.12
C SER A 103 11.73 -4.41 3.72
N SER A 104 11.96 -4.54 5.02
CA SER A 104 13.03 -3.80 5.70
C SER A 104 14.40 -4.08 5.07
N SER A 105 14.70 -5.33 4.72
CA SER A 105 15.94 -5.70 4.03
C SER A 105 16.03 -5.07 2.65
N ALA A 106 14.98 -5.15 1.82
CA ALA A 106 14.97 -4.56 0.49
C ALA A 106 15.19 -3.03 0.52
N ARG A 107 14.61 -2.35 1.52
CA ARG A 107 14.82 -0.91 1.71
C ARG A 107 16.24 -0.57 2.13
N VAL A 108 16.83 -1.36 3.03
CA VAL A 108 18.23 -1.17 3.44
C VAL A 108 19.17 -1.39 2.26
N GLU A 109 18.98 -2.48 1.50
CA GLU A 109 19.78 -2.74 0.29
C GLU A 109 19.65 -1.62 -0.73
N PHE A 110 18.44 -1.11 -0.98
CA PHE A 110 18.23 0.04 -1.86
C PHE A 110 19.01 1.28 -1.38
N ILE A 111 18.99 1.58 -0.09
CA ILE A 111 19.75 2.71 0.48
C ILE A 111 21.26 2.49 0.28
N LEU A 112 21.76 1.29 0.51
CA LEU A 112 23.17 0.96 0.32
C LEU A 112 23.58 1.06 -1.15
N GLU A 113 22.76 0.57 -2.07
CA GLU A 113 22.99 0.68 -3.51
C GLU A 113 23.04 2.14 -3.96
N GLU A 114 22.11 2.98 -3.51
CA GLU A 114 22.12 4.42 -3.81
C GLU A 114 23.34 5.10 -3.18
N ALA A 115 23.72 4.75 -1.95
CA ALA A 115 24.93 5.29 -1.32
C ALA A 115 26.20 4.94 -2.10
N ARG A 116 26.34 3.70 -2.59
CA ARG A 116 27.46 3.29 -3.47
C ARG A 116 27.46 4.04 -4.81
N LYS A 117 26.30 4.15 -5.47
CA LYS A 117 26.17 4.90 -6.73
C LYS A 117 26.61 6.35 -6.59
N ASN A 118 26.35 6.95 -5.43
CA ASN A 118 26.73 8.32 -5.11
C ASN A 118 28.14 8.44 -4.48
N GLY A 119 28.90 7.35 -4.39
CA GLY A 119 30.26 7.34 -3.85
C GLY A 119 30.36 7.67 -2.35
N LEU A 120 29.27 7.47 -1.59
CA LEU A 120 29.24 7.71 -0.14
C LEU A 120 29.85 6.55 0.66
N ILE A 121 29.83 5.36 0.09
CA ILE A 121 30.37 4.11 0.65
C ILE A 121 30.94 3.25 -0.50
N ASP A 122 31.82 2.32 -0.16
CA ASP A 122 32.47 1.39 -1.09
C ASP A 122 31.58 0.21 -1.54
#